data_AF-A0A927BGA4-F1
#
_entry.id   AF-A0A927BGA4-F1
#
_cell.length_a   1.000
_cell.length_b   1.000
_cell.length_c   1.000
_cell.angle_alpha   90.00
_cell.angle_beta   90.00
_cell.angle_gamma   90.00
#
_symmetry.space_group_name_H-M   'P 1'
#
loop_
_entity.id
_entity.type
_entity.pdbx_description
1 polymer ?
#
loop_
_entity_poly.entity_id
_entity_poly.type
_entity_poly.pdbx_seq_one_letter_code
_entity_poly.pdbx_strand_id
1 'polypeptide(L)'
;MNTRKLLLSLVLGIVFWLFAARFVRYFGPYFFTGHPPRLLALYAATVPLSWLFIQIAKRLGRLTPPELYDSAVVMTGVATLLDGLALTFQQSLYGESSAVVLLGAAWILWGVGCGLALAYGLRGRHWSQAVGERSRDLITAG
;
A
#
# COMPACT_ATOMS: atom_id res chain seq x y z
N MET A 1 -11.05 14.49 -2.86
CA MET A 1 -11.68 13.45 -2.01
C MET A 1 -12.49 14.12 -0.90
N ASN A 2 -13.66 13.60 -0.52
CA ASN A 2 -14.47 14.18 0.58
C ASN A 2 -14.05 13.65 1.97
N THR A 3 -14.53 14.29 3.05
CA THR A 3 -14.14 13.97 4.44
C THR A 3 -14.38 12.52 4.82
N ARG A 4 -15.51 11.94 4.40
CA ARG A 4 -15.83 10.53 4.70
C ARG A 4 -14.81 9.57 4.08
N LYS A 5 -14.47 9.77 2.80
CA LYS A 5 -13.47 8.94 2.11
C LYS A 5 -12.08 9.13 2.72
N LEU A 6 -11.71 10.36 3.08
CA LEU A 6 -10.47 10.65 3.79
C LEU A 6 -10.38 9.90 5.12
N LEU A 7 -11.41 9.96 5.96
CA LEU A 7 -11.46 9.25 7.24
C LEU A 7 -11.36 7.73 7.03
N LEU A 8 -12.04 7.21 6.01
CA LEU A 8 -11.91 5.80 5.65
C LEU A 8 -10.47 5.44 5.26
N SER A 9 -9.81 6.25 4.43
CA SER A 9 -8.41 6.04 4.04
C SER A 9 -7.47 6.05 5.25
N LEU A 10 -7.69 6.96 6.21
CA LEU A 10 -6.92 7.00 7.47
C LEU A 10 -7.10 5.70 8.27
N VAL A 11 -8.36 5.28 8.48
CA VAL A 11 -8.67 4.05 9.22
C VAL A 11 -8.09 2.83 8.52
N LEU A 12 -8.24 2.72 7.20
CA LEU A 12 -7.66 1.62 6.43
C LEU A 12 -6.14 1.60 6.51
N GLY A 13 -5.48 2.76 6.46
CA GLY A 13 -4.03 2.86 6.64
C GLY A 13 -3.59 2.32 7.99
N ILE A 14 -4.26 2.71 9.09
CA ILE A 14 -3.99 2.21 10.44
C ILE A 14 -4.19 0.69 10.52
N VAL A 15 -5.29 0.16 9.94
CA VAL A 15 -5.60 -1.27 9.97
C VAL A 15 -4.57 -2.08 9.17
N PHE A 16 -4.20 -1.61 7.96
CA PHE A 16 -3.22 -2.29 7.11
C PHE A 16 -1.82 -2.24 7.70
N TRP A 17 -1.44 -1.12 8.32
CA TRP A 17 -0.22 -1.01 9.10
C TRP A 17 -0.18 -2.04 10.22
N LEU A 18 -1.23 -2.12 11.04
CA LEU A 18 -1.27 -3.05 12.17
C LEU A 18 -1.18 -4.50 11.68
N PHE A 19 -1.87 -4.84 10.59
CA PHE A 19 -1.79 -6.16 9.98
C PHE A 19 -0.35 -6.49 9.53
N ALA A 20 0.32 -5.55 8.86
CA ALA A 20 1.69 -5.72 8.40
C ALA A 20 2.69 -5.85 9.57
N ALA A 21 2.62 -4.98 10.57
CA ALA A 21 3.46 -5.04 11.76
C ALA A 21 3.30 -6.38 12.50
N ARG A 22 2.06 -6.84 12.71
CA ARG A 22 1.78 -8.14 13.32
C ARG A 22 2.24 -9.31 12.46
N PHE A 23 2.15 -9.20 11.13
CA PHE A 23 2.73 -10.20 10.24
C PHE A 23 4.23 -10.35 10.49
N VAL A 24 4.97 -9.23 10.58
CA VAL A 24 6.41 -9.26 10.91
C VAL A 24 6.63 -9.93 12.27
N ARG A 25 5.82 -9.61 13.29
CA ARG A 25 5.98 -10.16 14.64
C ARG A 25 5.84 -11.68 14.72
N TYR A 26 4.86 -12.24 14.02
CA TYR A 26 4.53 -13.65 14.13
C TYR A 26 5.21 -14.52 13.07
N PHE A 27 5.34 -14.01 11.83
CA PHE A 27 5.88 -14.77 10.72
C PHE A 27 7.30 -14.35 10.34
N GLY A 28 7.78 -13.22 10.87
CA GLY A 28 9.09 -12.69 10.56
C GLY A 28 10.27 -13.61 10.87
N PRO A 29 10.30 -14.34 12.00
CA PRO A 29 11.35 -15.33 12.24
C PRO A 29 11.45 -16.39 11.13
N TYR A 30 10.32 -16.80 10.52
CA TYR A 30 10.31 -17.81 9.46
C TYR A 30 10.75 -17.24 8.08
N PHE A 31 10.29 -16.04 7.74
CA PHE A 31 10.53 -15.44 6.42
C PHE A 31 11.80 -14.59 6.34
N PHE A 32 12.14 -13.85 7.40
CA PHE A 32 13.26 -12.91 7.42
C PHE A 32 14.57 -13.53 7.91
N THR A 33 14.54 -14.72 8.53
CA THR A 33 15.76 -15.39 8.98
C THR A 33 16.04 -16.68 8.20
N GLY A 34 17.31 -16.95 7.95
CA GLY A 34 17.81 -18.26 7.52
C GLY A 34 17.94 -18.53 6.01
N HIS A 35 17.19 -17.92 5.10
CA HIS A 35 17.28 -18.28 3.66
C HIS A 35 16.89 -17.16 2.66
N PRO A 36 17.79 -16.74 1.74
CA PRO A 36 17.54 -15.69 0.75
C PRO A 36 16.32 -15.91 -0.18
N PRO A 37 16.00 -17.13 -0.66
CA PRO A 37 14.88 -17.32 -1.58
C PRO A 37 13.50 -17.00 -0.99
N ARG A 38 13.27 -17.28 0.30
CA ARG A 38 11.99 -16.99 0.96
C ARG A 38 11.76 -15.49 1.09
N LEU A 39 12.82 -14.76 1.43
CA LEU A 39 12.79 -13.30 1.51
C LEU A 39 12.44 -12.70 0.14
N LEU A 40 13.10 -13.15 -0.92
CA LEU A 40 12.82 -12.69 -2.27
C LEU A 40 11.37 -12.99 -2.71
N ALA A 41 10.89 -14.21 -2.43
CA ALA A 41 9.50 -14.59 -2.71
C ALA A 41 8.51 -13.69 -1.97
N LEU A 42 8.81 -13.31 -0.73
CA LEU A 42 7.97 -12.40 0.05
C LEU A 42 7.93 -10.99 -0.56
N TYR A 43 9.06 -10.45 -0.99
CA TYR A 43 9.13 -9.15 -1.69
C TYR A 43 8.36 -9.17 -3.02
N ALA A 44 8.47 -10.26 -3.78
CA ALA A 44 7.73 -10.43 -5.03
C ALA A 44 6.21 -10.54 -4.78
N ALA A 45 5.80 -11.32 -3.78
CA ALA A 45 4.41 -11.48 -3.37
C ALA A 45 3.77 -10.19 -2.85
N THR A 46 4.57 -9.24 -2.36
CA THR A 46 4.07 -7.92 -1.94
C THR A 46 3.42 -7.14 -3.09
N VAL A 47 3.84 -7.33 -4.34
CA VAL A 47 3.26 -6.61 -5.49
C VAL A 47 1.78 -6.99 -5.70
N PRO A 48 1.40 -8.27 -5.89
CA PRO A 48 0.00 -8.65 -6.00
C PRO A 48 -0.79 -8.41 -4.71
N LEU A 49 -0.15 -8.49 -3.53
CA LEU A 49 -0.79 -8.15 -2.26
C LEU A 49 -1.13 -6.65 -2.18
N SER A 50 -0.22 -5.78 -2.61
CA SER A 50 -0.44 -4.32 -2.66
C SER A 50 -1.58 -3.98 -3.60
N TRP A 51 -1.66 -4.66 -4.75
CA TRP A 51 -2.80 -4.57 -5.65
C TRP A 51 -4.12 -4.97 -4.96
N LEU A 52 -4.13 -6.07 -4.21
CA LEU A 52 -5.31 -6.50 -3.46
C LEU A 52 -5.77 -5.44 -2.45
N PHE A 53 -4.84 -4.84 -1.69
CA PHE A 53 -5.17 -3.75 -0.75
C PHE A 53 -5.74 -2.51 -1.43
N ILE A 54 -5.20 -2.13 -2.59
CA ILE A 54 -5.78 -1.07 -3.43
C ILE A 54 -7.23 -1.41 -3.83
N GLN A 55 -7.49 -2.66 -4.22
CA GLN A 55 -8.84 -3.06 -4.61
C GLN A 55 -9.82 -3.09 -3.44
N ILE A 56 -9.35 -3.48 -2.25
CA ILE A 56 -10.14 -3.39 -1.02
C ILE A 56 -10.52 -1.93 -0.74
N ALA A 57 -9.54 -1.02 -0.76
CA ALA A 57 -9.78 0.40 -0.55
C ALA A 57 -10.75 0.99 -1.60
N LYS A 58 -10.56 0.63 -2.88
CA LYS A 58 -11.44 1.03 -3.98
C LYS A 58 -12.88 0.60 -3.73
N ARG A 59 -13.10 -0.66 -3.34
CA ARG A 59 -14.43 -1.23 -3.10
C ARG A 59 -15.11 -0.62 -1.87
N LEU A 60 -14.40 -0.51 -0.75
CA LEU A 60 -14.94 0.03 0.49
C LEU A 60 -15.24 1.53 0.38
N GLY A 61 -14.33 2.29 -0.24
CA GLY A 61 -14.47 3.74 -0.40
C GLY A 61 -15.28 4.19 -1.61
N ARG A 62 -15.67 3.25 -2.50
CA ARG A 62 -16.26 3.53 -3.81
C ARG A 62 -15.46 4.62 -4.54
N LEU A 63 -14.14 4.44 -4.55
CA LEU A 63 -13.20 5.45 -5.02
C LEU A 63 -13.22 5.53 -6.55
N THR A 64 -13.27 6.75 -7.07
CA THR A 64 -13.00 7.01 -8.49
C THR A 64 -11.50 6.83 -8.79
N PRO A 65 -11.10 6.62 -10.05
CA PRO A 65 -9.69 6.43 -10.40
C PRO A 65 -8.76 7.57 -9.94
N PRO A 66 -9.14 8.86 -9.99
CA PRO A 66 -8.33 9.93 -9.40
C PRO A 66 -8.20 9.83 -7.88
N GLU A 67 -9.31 9.55 -7.18
CA GLU A 67 -9.32 9.43 -5.71
C GLU A 67 -8.56 8.22 -5.18
N LEU A 68 -8.35 7.21 -6.02
CA LEU A 68 -7.61 6.00 -5.66
C LEU A 68 -6.14 6.30 -5.35
N TYR A 69 -5.51 7.19 -6.12
CA TYR A 69 -4.15 7.64 -5.83
C TYR A 69 -4.09 8.45 -4.53
N ASP A 70 -4.99 9.42 -4.36
CA ASP A 70 -5.04 10.25 -3.14
C ASP A 70 -5.27 9.37 -1.90
N SER A 71 -6.17 8.40 -1.97
CA SER A 71 -6.41 7.45 -0.89
C SER A 71 -5.19 6.59 -0.60
N ALA A 72 -4.49 6.11 -1.63
CA ALA A 72 -3.27 5.32 -1.45
C ALA A 72 -2.20 6.14 -0.71
N VAL A 73 -1.99 7.40 -1.11
CA VAL A 73 -1.06 8.33 -0.43
C VAL A 73 -1.42 8.51 1.04
N VAL A 74 -2.70 8.75 1.35
CA VAL A 74 -3.14 8.91 2.74
C VAL A 74 -2.93 7.63 3.55
N MET A 75 -3.32 6.48 3.01
CA MET A 75 -3.21 5.18 3.67
C MET A 75 -1.75 4.81 3.95
N THR A 76 -0.88 4.91 2.94
CA THR A 76 0.54 4.62 3.13
C THR A 76 1.22 5.68 4.00
N GLY A 77 0.83 6.95 3.87
CA GLY A 77 1.40 8.04 4.67
C GLY A 77 1.15 7.83 6.16
N VAL A 78 -0.09 7.55 6.57
CA VAL A 78 -0.40 7.27 7.98
C VAL A 78 0.30 5.99 8.45
N ALA A 79 0.33 4.94 7.62
CA ALA A 79 1.03 3.69 7.95
C ALA A 79 2.52 3.92 8.22
N THR A 80 3.21 4.64 7.32
CA THR A 80 4.64 4.95 7.46
C THR A 80 4.94 5.83 8.68
N LEU A 81 4.05 6.77 9.03
CA LEU A 81 4.21 7.57 10.25
C LEU A 81 4.08 6.71 11.51
N LEU A 82 3.13 5.77 11.53
CA LEU A 82 2.98 4.82 12.62
C LEU A 82 4.17 3.85 12.68
N ASP A 83 4.72 3.41 11.55
CA ASP A 83 5.97 2.65 11.50
C ASP A 83 7.08 3.42 12.21
N GLY A 84 7.27 4.72 11.89
CA GLY A 84 8.28 5.56 12.52
C GLY A 84 8.13 5.64 14.04
N LEU A 85 6.91 5.83 14.55
CA LEU A 85 6.63 5.86 15.99
C LEU A 85 6.87 4.48 16.63
N ALA A 86 6.34 3.41 16.04
CA ALA A 86 6.42 2.08 16.61
C ALA A 86 7.84 1.51 16.58
N LEU A 87 8.59 1.71 15.49
CA LEU A 87 9.99 1.27 15.40
C LEU A 87 10.91 2.05 16.35
N THR A 88 10.52 3.27 16.75
CA THR A 88 11.30 4.08 17.71
C THR A 88 10.98 3.71 19.15
N PHE A 89 9.68 3.64 19.50
CA PHE A 89 9.25 3.56 20.89
C PHE A 89 8.71 2.18 21.30
N GLN A 90 8.35 1.31 20.35
CA GLN A 90 7.72 0.02 20.62
C GLN A 90 8.08 -1.06 19.57
N GLN A 91 9.37 -1.40 19.48
CA GLN A 91 9.89 -2.38 18.51
C GLN A 91 9.30 -3.78 18.68
N SER A 92 8.82 -4.12 19.89
CA SER A 92 8.16 -5.38 20.20
C SER A 92 6.90 -5.65 19.36
N LEU A 93 6.32 -4.62 18.73
CA LEU A 93 5.23 -4.76 17.76
C LEU A 93 5.66 -5.45 16.47
N TYR A 94 6.94 -5.42 16.13
CA TYR A 94 7.51 -5.96 14.89
C TYR A 94 8.30 -7.23 15.15
N GLY A 95 9.01 -7.34 16.26
CA GLY A 95 9.84 -8.52 16.51
C GLY A 95 10.65 -8.41 17.80
N GLU A 96 11.13 -9.55 18.26
CA GLU A 96 12.00 -9.65 19.44
C GLU A 96 13.50 -9.51 19.06
N SER A 97 13.85 -9.75 17.80
CA SER A 97 15.22 -9.60 17.32
C SER A 97 15.38 -8.41 16.39
N SER A 98 16.48 -7.69 16.55
CA SER A 98 16.81 -6.51 15.72
C SER A 98 16.85 -6.83 14.23
N ALA A 99 17.32 -8.03 13.85
CA ALA A 99 17.33 -8.48 12.46
C ALA A 99 15.92 -8.63 11.87
N VAL A 100 14.98 -9.22 12.62
CA VAL A 100 13.59 -9.37 12.18
C VAL A 100 12.91 -8.00 12.07
N VAL A 101 13.15 -7.12 13.05
CA VAL A 101 12.61 -5.75 13.04
C VAL A 101 13.12 -4.98 11.82
N LEU A 102 14.43 -5.00 11.56
CA LEU A 102 15.05 -4.29 10.44
C LEU A 102 14.53 -4.79 9.09
N LEU A 103 14.59 -6.10 8.85
CA LEU A 103 14.16 -6.70 7.58
C LEU A 103 12.65 -6.57 7.37
N GLY A 104 11.87 -6.69 8.43
CA GLY A 104 10.43 -6.46 8.41
C GLY A 104 10.07 -5.01 8.08
N ALA A 105 10.75 -4.05 8.69
CA ALA A 105 10.56 -2.62 8.37
C ALA A 105 10.92 -2.31 6.92
N ALA A 106 12.04 -2.85 6.42
CA ALA A 106 12.44 -2.69 5.02
C ALA A 106 11.41 -3.30 4.05
N TRP A 107 10.83 -4.46 4.41
CA TRP A 107 9.79 -5.10 3.62
C TRP A 107 8.47 -4.32 3.61
N ILE A 108 8.10 -3.70 4.73
CA ILE A 108 6.91 -2.83 4.81
C ILE A 108 7.11 -1.58 3.94
N LEU A 109 8.28 -0.93 4.01
CA LEU A 109 8.62 0.20 3.14
C LEU A 109 8.60 -0.17 1.65
N TRP A 110 9.06 -1.38 1.31
CA TRP A 110 8.91 -1.91 -0.04
C TRP A 110 7.43 -2.00 -0.45
N GLY A 111 6.56 -2.51 0.43
CA GLY A 111 5.11 -2.55 0.20
C GLY A 111 4.47 -1.17 0.04
N VAL A 112 4.89 -0.18 0.83
CA VAL A 112 4.49 1.23 0.64
C VAL A 112 4.84 1.71 -0.77
N GLY A 113 6.07 1.48 -1.21
CA GLY A 113 6.52 1.83 -2.56
C GLY A 113 5.71 1.13 -3.65
N CYS A 114 5.48 -0.18 -3.53
CA CYS A 114 4.65 -0.95 -4.47
C CYS A 114 3.22 -0.41 -4.55
N GLY A 115 2.58 -0.14 -3.40
CA GLY A 115 1.22 0.39 -3.33
C GLY A 115 1.10 1.75 -4.03
N LEU A 116 2.04 2.67 -3.75
CA LEU A 116 2.07 3.98 -4.39
C LEU A 116 2.32 3.88 -5.90
N ALA A 117 3.28 3.07 -6.34
CA ALA A 117 3.59 2.88 -7.76
C ALA A 117 2.39 2.29 -8.54
N LEU A 118 1.72 1.28 -7.98
CA LEU A 118 0.53 0.69 -8.58
C LEU A 118 -0.64 1.68 -8.65
N ALA A 119 -0.88 2.44 -7.58
CA ALA A 119 -1.92 3.46 -7.55
C ALA A 119 -1.66 4.57 -8.57
N TYR A 120 -0.41 5.00 -8.71
CA TYR A 120 0.00 5.98 -9.71
C TYR A 120 -0.19 5.46 -11.14
N GLY A 121 0.24 4.23 -11.43
CA GLY A 121 0.05 3.62 -12.75
C GLY A 121 -1.42 3.40 -13.11
N LEU A 122 -2.28 3.16 -12.13
CA LEU A 122 -3.74 3.10 -12.32
C LEU A 122 -4.34 4.46 -12.66
N ARG A 123 -3.88 5.53 -12.00
CA ARG A 123 -4.30 6.90 -12.28
C ARG A 123 -3.96 7.30 -13.72
N GLY A 124 -2.74 7.00 -14.18
CA GLY A 124 -2.28 7.33 -15.54
C GLY A 124 -3.10 6.67 -16.66
N ARG A 125 -3.45 5.39 -16.51
CA ARG A 125 -4.25 4.65 -17.50
C ARG A 125 -5.63 5.26 -17.76
N HIS A 126 -6.27 5.79 -16.71
CA HIS A 126 -7.58 6.41 -16.85
C HIS A 126 -7.51 7.76 -17.60
N TRP A 127 -6.46 8.55 -17.38
CA TRP A 127 -6.27 9.81 -18.10
C TRP A 127 -6.13 9.58 -19.61
N SER A 128 -5.34 8.59 -20.01
CA SER A 128 -5.16 8.23 -21.42
C SER A 128 -6.46 7.78 -22.09
N GLN A 129 -7.30 7.02 -21.37
CA GLN A 129 -8.61 6.60 -21.88
C GLN A 129 -9.57 7.79 -22.06
N ALA A 130 -9.66 8.68 -21.08
CA ALA A 130 -10.54 9.85 -21.12
C ALA A 130 -10.18 10.84 -22.25
N VAL A 131 -8.88 11.04 -22.52
CA VAL A 131 -8.42 11.85 -23.66
C VAL A 131 -8.76 11.16 -24.99
N GLY A 132 -8.59 9.84 -25.07
CA GLY A 132 -8.90 9.06 -26.28
C GLY A 132 -10.38 9.07 -26.66
N GLU A 133 -11.29 9.01 -25.68
CA GLU A 133 -12.74 9.10 -25.89
C GLU A 133 -13.15 10.50 -26.36
N ARG A 134 -12.70 11.56 -25.67
CA ARG A 134 -13.01 12.95 -26.03
C ARG A 134 -12.59 13.30 -27.47
N SER A 135 -11.43 12.81 -27.92
CA SER A 135 -10.97 13.04 -29.29
C SER A 135 -11.84 12.34 -30.34
N ARG A 136 -12.42 11.17 -30.04
CA ARG A 136 -13.33 10.49 -30.96
C ARG A 136 -14.66 11.22 -31.09
N ASP A 137 -15.23 11.67 -29.97
CA ASP A 137 -16.50 12.37 -29.96
C ASP A 137 -16.46 13.65 -30.82
N LEU A 138 -15.34 14.39 -30.76
CA LEU A 138 -15.11 15.58 -31.58
C LEU A 138 -14.97 15.26 -33.08
N ILE A 139 -14.48 14.08 -33.45
CA ILE A 139 -14.38 13.65 -34.85
C ILE A 139 -15.74 13.20 -35.38
N THR A 140 -16.57 12.56 -34.55
CA THR A 140 -17.90 12.07 -34.96
C THR A 140 -18.99 13.14 -34.95
N ALA A 141 -18.75 14.28 -34.29
CA ALA A 141 -19.72 15.38 -34.15
C ALA A 141 -19.54 16.50 -35.20
N GLY A 142 -18.53 16.41 -36.07
CA GLY A 142 -18.30 17.33 -37.20
C GLY A 142 -18.55 16.65 -38.53
#